data_AF-A0A453G9W0-F1
#
_entry.id   AF-A0A453G9W0-F1
#
_cell.length_a   1.000
_cell.length_b   1.000
_cell.length_c   1.000
_cell.angle_alpha   90.00
_cell.angle_beta   90.00
_cell.angle_gamma   90.00
#
_symmetry.space_group_name_H-M   'P 1'
#
loop_
_entity.id
_entity.type
_entity.pdbx_description
1 polymer ?
#
loop_
_entity_poly.entity_id
_entity_poly.type
_entity_poly.pdbx_seq_one_letter_code
_entity_poly.pdbx_strand_id
1 'polypeptide(L)'
;MSKGSKASAEKIDLAKSLKYNGAHSAPWKNKASKSDEHIPIVYPEAILCVEIYERRHGSVKNQEFLVLGSQLLTDLKDNIYCSTNKLMELNKLHNHSGFFLIEDTFYNDTRHYSAVDYSKPIVDWLDNSSDEVAEKWDAISSGVLKKRQKDLLKGLNISNVPEFKSADMQSTYFSDLHFRLGAGYLYCHQGNCKHTFVIRDMRLIHPEDTQNQAEYPLMTFHMQRRFQKCSVCQIYLATKMTVDDKWAPNNPCYFCKQCYYLLHYKEDDSLLYHHTVYDYFQE
;
A
#
# COMPACT_ATOMS: atom_id res chain seq x y z
N MET A 1 34.27 -32.82 49.63
CA MET A 1 34.83 -32.11 48.46
C MET A 1 33.71 -31.33 47.81
N SER A 2 33.83 -30.00 47.85
CA SER A 2 32.86 -29.00 47.40
C SER A 2 32.66 -29.03 45.89
N LYS A 3 31.40 -29.06 45.42
CA LYS A 3 30.98 -28.35 44.20
C LYS A 3 29.55 -27.83 44.39
N GLY A 4 29.44 -26.50 44.44
CA GLY A 4 28.22 -25.75 44.66
C GLY A 4 27.40 -25.50 43.40
N SER A 5 26.17 -25.04 43.67
CA SER A 5 25.19 -24.55 42.72
C SER A 5 25.70 -23.39 41.87
N LYS A 6 25.39 -23.42 40.57
CA LYS A 6 25.22 -22.20 39.76
C LYS A 6 24.00 -22.35 38.86
N ALA A 7 22.94 -21.65 39.24
CA ALA A 7 21.93 -21.17 38.31
C ALA A 7 22.49 -19.98 37.51
N SER A 8 21.81 -19.64 36.41
CA SER A 8 21.97 -18.44 35.56
C SER A 8 22.88 -18.59 34.33
N ALA A 9 22.26 -18.78 33.15
CA ALA A 9 22.74 -18.27 31.86
C ALA A 9 21.71 -18.41 30.70
N GLU A 10 20.74 -19.32 30.77
CA GLU A 10 19.94 -19.69 29.58
C GLU A 10 18.71 -18.82 29.23
N LYS A 11 18.51 -17.65 29.86
CA LYS A 11 17.34 -16.79 29.58
C LYS A 11 17.66 -15.40 29.00
N ILE A 12 18.89 -15.15 28.55
CA ILE A 12 19.28 -13.82 28.03
C ILE A 12 19.60 -13.81 26.51
N ASP A 13 19.71 -14.96 25.85
CA ASP A 13 20.12 -15.00 24.43
C ASP A 13 18.99 -15.02 23.39
N LEU A 14 17.71 -14.89 23.79
CA LEU A 14 16.59 -14.80 22.83
C LEU A 14 16.35 -13.38 22.26
N ALA A 15 17.30 -12.46 22.42
CA ALA A 15 17.21 -11.08 21.93
C ALA A 15 18.32 -10.67 20.95
N LYS A 16 19.16 -11.61 20.48
CA LYS A 16 20.36 -11.28 19.66
C LYS A 16 20.46 -11.92 18.28
N SER A 17 19.35 -12.34 17.67
CA SER A 17 19.40 -12.78 16.27
C SER A 17 18.18 -12.37 15.46
N LEU A 18 17.98 -11.06 15.31
CA LEU A 18 17.40 -10.47 14.10
C LEU A 18 18.56 -9.97 13.22
N LYS A 19 19.42 -10.90 12.80
CA LYS A 19 20.37 -10.64 11.72
C LYS A 19 19.58 -10.72 10.41
N TYR A 20 19.24 -9.57 9.86
CA TYR A 20 18.77 -9.47 8.48
C TYR A 20 19.95 -9.85 7.57
N ASN A 21 19.95 -11.09 7.10
CA ASN A 21 20.94 -11.58 6.12
C ASN A 21 20.64 -10.93 4.76
N GLY A 22 21.12 -9.70 4.55
CA GLY A 22 20.99 -8.92 3.32
C GLY A 22 21.84 -9.42 2.14
N ALA A 23 22.04 -10.73 1.97
CA ALA A 23 22.92 -11.29 0.94
C ALA A 23 22.20 -12.00 -0.23
N HIS A 24 20.86 -12.08 -0.23
CA HIS A 24 20.12 -12.78 -1.31
C HIS A 24 18.93 -12.04 -1.93
N SER A 25 18.72 -10.76 -1.60
CA SER A 25 17.84 -9.89 -2.38
C SER A 25 18.69 -8.77 -2.96
N ALA A 26 19.05 -8.87 -4.23
CA ALA A 26 19.56 -7.72 -4.97
C ALA A 26 18.59 -6.54 -4.74
N PRO A 27 19.06 -5.33 -4.43
CA PRO A 27 18.20 -4.17 -4.30
C PRO A 27 17.38 -4.06 -5.58
N TRP A 28 16.06 -4.10 -5.47
CA TRP A 28 15.18 -3.81 -6.60
C TRP A 28 15.38 -2.33 -6.94
N LYS A 29 16.34 -2.06 -7.82
CA LYS A 29 16.60 -0.73 -8.37
C LYS A 29 15.48 -0.44 -9.38
N ASN A 30 14.37 0.12 -8.91
CA ASN A 30 13.56 0.97 -9.77
C ASN A 30 14.44 2.17 -10.13
N LYS A 31 15.10 2.11 -11.30
CA LYS A 31 15.73 3.27 -11.94
C LYS A 31 14.63 4.25 -12.37
N ALA A 32 14.01 4.93 -11.41
CA ALA A 32 13.67 6.33 -11.65
C ALA A 32 15.01 7.05 -11.63
N SER A 33 15.31 7.80 -12.68
CA SER A 33 16.54 8.57 -12.86
C SER A 33 16.71 9.60 -11.73
N LYS A 34 17.22 9.17 -10.58
CA LYS A 34 17.77 10.07 -9.58
C LYS A 34 19.16 10.46 -10.09
N SER A 35 19.44 11.76 -10.13
CA SER A 35 20.78 12.29 -10.40
C SER A 35 21.80 11.56 -9.51
N ASP A 36 23.04 11.43 -9.97
CA ASP A 36 24.17 10.88 -9.18
C ASP A 36 24.57 11.85 -8.03
N GLU A 37 23.60 12.59 -7.52
CA GLU A 37 23.72 13.68 -6.58
C GLU A 37 23.74 13.11 -5.16
N HIS A 38 24.86 13.33 -4.48
CA HIS A 38 25.03 12.99 -3.09
C HIS A 38 24.53 14.14 -2.22
N ILE A 39 23.38 13.94 -1.57
CA ILE A 39 22.81 14.88 -0.61
C ILE A 39 23.10 14.33 0.79
N PRO A 40 23.92 15.00 1.61
CA PRO A 40 24.28 14.50 2.94
C PRO A 40 23.08 14.55 3.88
N ILE A 41 23.00 13.57 4.79
CA ILE A 41 21.95 13.52 5.80
C ILE A 41 22.27 14.49 6.94
N VAL A 42 21.27 15.28 7.34
CA VAL A 42 21.35 16.22 8.47
C VAL A 42 20.94 15.50 9.75
N TYR A 43 21.81 15.51 10.76
CA TYR A 43 21.60 14.82 12.03
C TYR A 43 21.00 15.74 13.11
N PRO A 44 20.16 15.20 14.03
CA PRO A 44 19.66 13.83 14.08
C PRO A 44 18.54 13.58 13.05
N GLU A 45 18.52 12.38 12.47
CA GLU A 45 17.51 11.96 11.49
C GLU A 45 16.84 10.65 11.91
N ALA A 46 15.53 10.57 11.70
CA ALA A 46 14.74 9.37 11.94
C ALA A 46 14.51 8.60 10.64
N ILE A 47 14.56 7.27 10.71
CA ILE A 47 14.12 6.36 9.66
C ILE A 47 12.86 5.68 10.14
N LEU A 48 11.80 5.74 9.33
CA LEU A 48 10.54 5.05 9.52
C LEU A 48 10.48 3.87 8.56
N CYS A 49 10.12 2.68 9.04
CA CYS A 49 9.82 1.55 8.18
C CYS A 49 8.32 1.51 7.86
N VAL A 50 7.99 1.74 6.59
CA VAL A 50 6.61 1.80 6.10
C VAL A 50 6.31 0.57 5.26
N GLU A 51 5.29 -0.19 5.65
CA GLU A 51 4.80 -1.36 4.93
C GLU A 51 3.51 -1.03 4.18
N ILE A 52 3.43 -1.37 2.90
CA ILE A 52 2.21 -1.24 2.09
C ILE A 52 1.63 -2.63 1.84
N TYR A 53 0.35 -2.81 2.14
CA TYR A 53 -0.38 -4.06 2.01
C TYR A 53 -1.23 -4.11 0.74
N GLU A 54 -1.52 -5.32 0.28
CA GLU A 54 -2.28 -5.55 -0.94
C GLU A 54 -3.75 -5.16 -0.78
N ARG A 55 -4.32 -4.44 -1.76
CA ARG A 55 -5.73 -4.00 -1.76
C ARG A 55 -6.73 -5.14 -1.58
N ARG A 56 -6.47 -6.29 -2.23
CA ARG A 56 -7.38 -7.45 -2.23
C ARG A 56 -7.15 -8.39 -1.04
N HIS A 57 -5.93 -8.40 -0.51
CA HIS A 57 -5.51 -9.29 0.57
C HIS A 57 -4.76 -8.49 1.62
N GLY A 58 -5.51 -7.84 2.52
CA GLY A 58 -4.94 -6.93 3.52
C GLY A 58 -3.94 -7.56 4.51
N SER A 59 -3.79 -8.89 4.52
CA SER A 59 -2.78 -9.61 5.31
C SER A 59 -1.46 -9.83 4.57
N VAL A 60 -1.39 -9.54 3.26
CA VAL A 60 -0.21 -9.78 2.43
C VAL A 60 0.53 -8.46 2.22
N LYS A 61 1.73 -8.37 2.77
CA LYS A 61 2.64 -7.24 2.51
C LYS A 61 3.04 -7.23 1.04
N ASN A 62 2.83 -6.10 0.39
CA ASN A 62 3.16 -5.90 -1.02
C ASN A 62 4.48 -5.13 -1.19
N GLN A 63 4.72 -4.08 -0.42
CA GLN A 63 5.95 -3.28 -0.49
C GLN A 63 6.42 -2.88 0.91
N GLU A 64 7.71 -2.58 1.04
CA GLU A 64 8.32 -2.01 2.24
C GLU A 64 9.30 -0.92 1.83
N PHE A 65 9.26 0.18 2.57
CA PHE A 65 10.11 1.35 2.38
C PHE A 65 10.76 1.76 3.69
N LEU A 66 12.00 2.21 3.62
CA LEU A 66 12.60 3.08 4.63
C LEU A 66 12.41 4.53 4.18
N VAL A 67 11.84 5.36 5.04
CA VAL A 67 11.55 6.77 4.76
C VAL A 67 12.19 7.63 5.83
N LEU A 68 12.77 8.77 5.45
CA LEU A 68 13.34 9.69 6.44
C LEU A 68 12.24 10.56 7.07
N GLY A 69 12.46 11.00 8.31
CA GLY A 69 11.58 11.97 8.98
C GLY A 69 11.50 13.29 8.21
N SER A 70 12.62 13.73 7.62
CA SER A 70 12.73 14.94 6.78
C SER A 70 12.14 14.82 5.38
N GLN A 71 11.54 13.68 4.99
CA GLN A 71 10.89 13.55 3.70
C GLN A 71 9.43 13.97 3.75
N LEU A 72 8.93 14.48 2.63
CA LEU A 72 7.52 14.81 2.47
C LEU A 72 6.72 13.53 2.27
N LEU A 73 5.44 13.56 2.64
CA LEU A 73 4.53 12.43 2.38
C LEU A 73 4.42 12.11 0.87
N THR A 74 4.57 13.13 0.03
CA THR A 74 4.58 12.98 -1.42
C THR A 74 5.72 12.10 -1.92
N ASP A 75 6.88 12.12 -1.24
CA ASP A 75 8.03 11.31 -1.60
C ASP A 75 7.70 9.83 -1.49
N LEU A 76 7.00 9.42 -0.43
CA LEU A 76 6.51 8.05 -0.32
C LEU A 76 5.43 7.77 -1.37
N LYS A 77 4.42 8.64 -1.51
CA LYS A 77 3.32 8.44 -2.47
C LYS A 77 3.83 8.14 -3.87
N ASP A 78 4.80 8.91 -4.34
CA ASP A 78 5.32 8.82 -5.71
C ASP A 78 6.17 7.54 -5.93
N ASN A 79 6.61 6.88 -4.85
CA ASN A 79 7.34 5.62 -4.91
C ASN A 79 6.47 4.37 -4.67
N ILE A 80 5.21 4.53 -4.24
CA ILE A 80 4.29 3.40 -4.08
C ILE A 80 3.89 2.86 -5.46
N TYR A 81 4.26 1.61 -5.73
CA TYR A 81 3.78 0.89 -6.90
C TYR A 81 2.33 0.42 -6.70
N CYS A 82 1.48 0.63 -7.71
CA CYS A 82 0.14 0.05 -7.75
C CYS A 82 -0.24 -0.30 -9.19
N SER A 83 -0.75 -1.50 -9.43
CA SER A 83 -1.19 -1.94 -10.75
C SER A 83 -2.33 -1.06 -11.30
N THR A 84 -3.18 -0.51 -10.43
CA THR A 84 -4.26 0.40 -10.84
C THR A 84 -3.69 1.68 -11.45
N ASN A 85 -2.60 2.26 -10.92
CA ASN A 85 -1.97 3.44 -11.54
C ASN A 85 -1.53 3.13 -12.97
N LYS A 86 -0.78 2.03 -13.15
CA LYS A 86 -0.30 1.60 -14.46
C LYS A 86 -1.44 1.37 -15.45
N LEU A 87 -2.54 0.73 -15.01
CA LEU A 87 -3.71 0.52 -15.86
C LEU A 87 -4.38 1.84 -16.25
N MET A 88 -4.55 2.77 -15.31
CA MET A 88 -5.19 4.06 -15.60
C MET A 88 -4.32 4.95 -16.51
N GLU A 89 -2.99 4.93 -16.34
CA GLU A 89 -2.04 5.59 -17.23
C GLU A 89 -2.10 5.05 -18.66
N LEU A 90 -2.08 3.73 -18.83
CA LEU A 90 -2.17 3.08 -20.14
C LEU A 90 -3.45 3.46 -20.90
N ASN A 91 -4.55 3.68 -20.17
CA ASN A 91 -5.83 4.10 -20.74
C ASN A 91 -6.01 5.62 -20.81
N LYS A 92 -5.02 6.43 -20.40
CA LYS A 92 -5.11 7.90 -20.31
C LYS A 92 -6.25 8.39 -19.42
N LEU A 93 -6.64 7.59 -18.44
CA LEU A 93 -7.68 7.91 -17.45
C LEU A 93 -7.09 8.19 -16.06
N HIS A 94 -5.76 8.33 -15.97
CA HIS A 94 -5.04 8.54 -14.72
C HIS A 94 -5.57 9.75 -13.94
N ASN A 95 -5.98 9.52 -12.70
CA ASN A 95 -6.37 10.55 -11.75
C ASN A 95 -5.19 10.86 -10.82
N HIS A 96 -4.84 12.13 -10.68
CA HIS A 96 -3.75 12.58 -9.81
C HIS A 96 -4.15 12.71 -8.33
N SER A 97 -5.45 12.64 -8.05
CA SER A 97 -6.01 12.77 -6.70
C SER A 97 -5.69 11.55 -5.85
N GLY A 98 -5.35 11.81 -4.59
CA GLY A 98 -5.19 10.78 -3.58
C GLY A 98 -4.94 11.39 -2.21
N PHE A 99 -5.04 10.58 -1.17
CA PHE A 99 -4.75 11.01 0.19
C PHE A 99 -4.16 9.88 1.03
N PHE A 100 -3.40 10.26 2.06
CA PHE A 100 -3.15 9.41 3.22
C PHE A 100 -4.09 9.82 4.34
N LEU A 101 -4.76 8.86 4.99
CA LEU A 101 -5.50 9.08 6.22
C LEU A 101 -4.72 8.43 7.35
N ILE A 102 -4.16 9.27 8.23
CA ILE A 102 -3.37 8.88 9.39
C ILE A 102 -4.06 9.44 10.63
N GLU A 103 -4.41 8.55 11.56
CA GLU A 103 -5.31 8.83 12.68
C GLU A 103 -6.60 9.52 12.19
N ASP A 104 -6.78 10.80 12.48
CA ASP A 104 -7.94 11.63 12.16
C ASP A 104 -7.66 12.66 11.03
N THR A 105 -6.49 12.58 10.38
CA THR A 105 -6.05 13.59 9.42
C THR A 105 -5.96 13.05 8.00
N PHE A 106 -6.70 13.67 7.08
CA PHE A 106 -6.57 13.48 5.64
C PHE A 106 -5.45 14.36 5.07
N TYR A 107 -4.37 13.75 4.61
CA TYR A 107 -3.30 14.41 3.88
C TYR A 107 -3.55 14.29 2.38
N ASN A 108 -4.15 15.31 1.78
CA ASN A 108 -4.57 15.29 0.38
C ASN A 108 -3.41 15.72 -0.55
N ASP A 109 -3.23 15.00 -1.65
CA ASP A 109 -2.32 15.41 -2.73
C ASP A 109 -3.04 16.35 -3.69
N THR A 110 -2.73 17.64 -3.59
CA THR A 110 -3.32 18.72 -4.38
C THR A 110 -2.32 19.35 -5.35
N ARG A 111 -1.16 18.71 -5.58
CA ARG A 111 -0.08 19.24 -6.43
C ARG A 111 -0.47 19.44 -7.89
N HIS A 112 -1.41 18.65 -8.41
CA HIS A 112 -1.84 18.73 -9.80
C HIS A 112 -3.14 19.54 -9.93
N TYR A 113 -3.26 20.35 -10.98
CA TYR A 113 -4.43 21.22 -11.18
C TYR A 113 -5.76 20.46 -11.33
N SER A 114 -5.72 19.19 -11.77
CA SER A 114 -6.89 18.31 -11.89
C SER A 114 -7.13 17.44 -10.66
N ALA A 115 -6.32 17.58 -9.61
CA ALA A 115 -6.52 16.85 -8.37
C ALA A 115 -7.78 17.36 -7.66
N VAL A 116 -8.58 16.42 -7.18
CA VAL A 116 -9.82 16.63 -6.43
C VAL A 116 -9.57 16.19 -5.00
N ASP A 117 -9.96 17.03 -4.06
CA ASP A 117 -9.96 16.67 -2.64
C ASP A 117 -11.04 15.61 -2.37
N TYR A 118 -10.60 14.37 -2.17
CA TYR A 118 -11.48 13.25 -1.82
C TYR A 118 -11.97 13.29 -0.36
N SER A 119 -11.27 14.01 0.51
CA SER A 119 -11.68 14.15 1.91
C SER A 119 -12.85 15.10 2.08
N LYS A 120 -12.98 16.10 1.20
CA LYS A 120 -14.02 17.15 1.32
C LYS A 120 -15.45 16.59 1.47
N PRO A 121 -15.96 15.69 0.60
CA PRO A 121 -17.30 15.14 0.79
C PRO A 121 -17.47 14.33 2.08
N ILE A 122 -16.37 13.76 2.60
CA ILE A 122 -16.36 12.97 3.84
C ILE A 122 -16.44 13.92 5.05
N VAL A 123 -15.60 14.95 5.08
CA VAL A 123 -15.60 15.97 6.13
C VAL A 123 -16.92 16.75 6.13
N ASP A 124 -17.40 17.19 4.95
CA ASP A 124 -18.68 17.86 4.82
C ASP A 124 -19.84 16.96 5.34
N TRP A 125 -19.78 15.64 5.14
CA TRP A 125 -20.77 14.71 5.71
C TRP A 125 -20.66 14.59 7.23
N LEU A 126 -19.43 14.52 7.77
CA LEU A 126 -19.16 14.45 9.21
C LEU A 126 -19.73 15.67 9.95
N ASP A 127 -19.55 16.86 9.37
CA ASP A 127 -19.99 18.13 9.98
C ASP A 127 -21.52 18.32 9.92
N ASN A 128 -22.15 17.88 8.83
CA ASN A 128 -23.58 18.14 8.60
C ASN A 128 -24.52 17.04 9.12
N SER A 129 -24.00 15.89 9.53
CA SER A 129 -24.81 14.70 9.89
C SER A 129 -24.50 14.17 11.30
N SER A 130 -24.31 15.06 12.27
CA SER A 130 -23.79 14.76 13.61
C SER A 130 -24.48 13.58 14.32
N ASP A 131 -25.81 13.49 14.28
CA ASP A 131 -26.57 12.40 14.92
C ASP A 131 -26.32 11.04 14.24
N GLU A 132 -26.32 11.00 12.91
CA GLU A 132 -26.06 9.78 12.12
C GLU A 132 -24.60 9.32 12.29
N VAL A 133 -23.68 10.29 12.31
CA VAL A 133 -22.23 10.05 12.51
C VAL A 133 -22.00 9.46 13.89
N ALA A 134 -22.59 10.04 14.93
CA ALA A 134 -22.46 9.52 16.30
C ALA A 134 -22.99 8.09 16.40
N GLU A 135 -24.15 7.80 15.81
CA GLU A 135 -24.72 6.44 15.81
C GLU A 135 -23.81 5.43 15.10
N LYS A 136 -23.31 5.77 13.91
CA LYS A 136 -22.39 4.92 13.15
C LYS A 136 -21.06 4.72 13.86
N TRP A 137 -20.51 5.79 14.44
CA TRP A 137 -19.23 5.74 15.14
C TRP A 137 -19.32 4.90 16.42
N ASP A 138 -20.42 5.04 17.17
CA ASP A 138 -20.73 4.19 18.32
C ASP A 138 -20.77 2.71 17.92
N ALA A 139 -21.44 2.40 16.80
CA ALA A 139 -21.54 1.02 16.31
C ALA A 139 -20.18 0.42 15.92
N ILE A 140 -19.29 1.23 15.35
CA ILE A 140 -17.91 0.83 15.00
C ILE A 140 -17.06 0.63 16.25
N SER A 141 -17.01 1.64 17.12
CA SER A 141 -16.12 1.69 18.28
C SER A 141 -16.48 0.67 19.35
N SER A 142 -17.77 0.42 19.53
CA SER A 142 -18.25 -0.47 20.56
C SER A 142 -18.04 -1.95 20.21
N GLY A 143 -17.85 -2.30 18.93
CA GLY A 143 -18.19 -3.65 18.49
C GLY A 143 -19.61 -4.02 18.95
N VAL A 144 -19.98 -5.30 18.97
CA VAL A 144 -21.30 -5.72 19.47
C VAL A 144 -21.39 -5.60 21.01
N LEU A 145 -21.33 -4.39 21.58
CA LEU A 145 -21.60 -4.17 23.01
C LEU A 145 -23.11 -4.10 23.26
N LYS A 146 -23.53 -4.84 24.29
CA LYS A 146 -24.93 -5.03 24.66
C LYS A 146 -25.51 -3.70 25.15
N LYS A 147 -26.67 -3.35 24.58
CA LYS A 147 -27.61 -2.24 24.92
C LYS A 147 -27.64 -1.80 26.40
N ARG A 148 -27.38 -2.72 27.34
CA ARG A 148 -27.37 -2.54 28.80
C ARG A 148 -26.26 -1.62 29.36
N GLN A 149 -25.09 -1.52 28.73
CA GLN A 149 -24.06 -0.55 29.14
C GLN A 149 -24.34 0.87 28.62
N LYS A 150 -25.11 0.99 27.52
CA LYS A 150 -25.50 2.26 26.89
C LYS A 150 -26.43 3.09 27.77
N ASP A 151 -27.30 2.45 28.55
CA ASP A 151 -28.22 3.15 29.46
C ASP A 151 -27.50 3.85 30.64
N LEU A 152 -26.28 3.43 30.98
CA LEU A 152 -25.48 4.05 32.05
C LEU A 152 -24.68 5.29 31.58
N LEU A 153 -24.44 5.43 30.27
CA LEU A 153 -23.62 6.50 29.69
C LEU A 153 -24.45 7.64 29.06
N LYS A 154 -25.77 7.48 28.94
CA LYS A 154 -26.72 8.45 28.35
C LYS A 154 -26.74 9.86 28.98
N GLY A 155 -26.05 10.07 30.10
CA GLY A 155 -25.97 11.36 30.80
C GLY A 155 -24.69 12.16 30.54
N LEU A 156 -23.72 11.62 29.79
CA LEU A 156 -22.46 12.30 29.48
C LEU A 156 -22.48 12.69 27.99
N ASN A 157 -22.59 14.00 27.70
CA ASN A 157 -22.42 14.57 26.35
C ASN A 157 -20.93 14.48 25.95
N ILE A 158 -20.42 13.28 25.75
CA ILE A 158 -19.08 13.03 25.21
C ILE A 158 -19.29 12.53 23.78
N SER A 159 -19.09 13.41 22.80
CA SER A 159 -18.97 12.99 21.41
C SER A 159 -17.67 12.19 21.29
N ASN A 160 -17.78 10.87 21.12
CA ASN A 160 -16.61 9.99 20.95
C ASN A 160 -16.09 9.96 19.50
N VAL A 161 -16.66 10.77 18.61
CA VAL A 161 -16.25 10.88 17.21
C VAL A 161 -14.99 11.73 17.13
N PRO A 162 -13.91 11.25 16.50
CA PRO A 162 -12.72 12.05 16.24
C PRO A 162 -13.06 13.27 15.39
N GLU A 163 -12.36 14.36 15.65
CA GLU A 163 -12.41 15.55 14.81
C GLU A 163 -11.55 15.33 13.58
N PHE A 164 -12.18 14.94 12.47
CA PHE A 164 -11.44 14.71 11.23
C PHE A 164 -11.04 16.04 10.59
N LYS A 165 -9.78 16.15 10.20
CA LYS A 165 -9.22 17.35 9.56
C LYS A 165 -8.49 17.01 8.27
N SER A 166 -8.21 18.04 7.48
CA SER A 166 -7.47 17.94 6.22
C SER A 166 -6.19 18.78 6.25
N ALA A 167 -5.13 18.28 5.63
CA ALA A 167 -3.86 18.97 5.43
C ALA A 167 -3.28 18.66 4.04
N ASP A 168 -2.36 19.51 3.56
CA ASP A 168 -1.71 19.31 2.27
C ASP A 168 -0.57 18.28 2.37
N MET A 169 -0.57 17.30 1.48
CA MET A 169 0.46 16.27 1.43
C MET A 169 1.84 16.85 1.02
N GLN A 170 1.85 17.85 0.14
CA GLN A 170 3.10 18.44 -0.40
C GLN A 170 3.87 19.34 0.58
N SER A 171 3.31 19.65 1.74
CA SER A 171 3.93 20.49 2.76
C SER A 171 4.03 19.79 4.12
N THR A 172 3.71 18.50 4.19
CA THR A 172 3.77 17.69 5.41
C THR A 172 4.97 16.75 5.36
N TYR A 173 5.84 16.84 6.36
CA TYR A 173 6.95 15.91 6.56
C TYR A 173 6.51 14.69 7.38
N PHE A 174 7.25 13.57 7.26
CA PHE A 174 7.04 12.42 8.14
C PHE A 174 7.29 12.76 9.62
N SER A 175 8.18 13.70 9.91
CA SER A 175 8.42 14.23 11.26
C SER A 175 7.25 15.03 11.84
N ASP A 176 6.34 15.52 11.00
CA ASP A 176 5.17 16.29 11.44
C ASP A 176 3.97 15.40 11.82
N LEU A 177 4.07 14.10 11.54
CA LEU A 177 2.96 13.16 11.73
C LEU A 177 2.76 12.81 13.20
N HIS A 178 1.50 12.80 13.63
CA HIS A 178 1.06 12.12 14.84
C HIS A 178 0.50 10.75 14.48
N PHE A 179 1.16 9.69 14.93
CA PHE A 179 0.78 8.31 14.61
C PHE A 179 1.17 7.34 15.73
N ARG A 180 0.64 6.12 15.65
CA ARG A 180 0.93 4.98 16.51
C ARG A 180 1.66 3.92 15.70
N LEU A 181 2.81 3.49 16.21
CA LEU A 181 3.57 2.40 15.59
C LEU A 181 2.75 1.11 15.53
N GLY A 182 2.79 0.45 14.39
CA GLY A 182 2.05 -0.79 14.12
C GLY A 182 0.55 -0.60 13.82
N ALA A 183 0.02 0.63 13.90
CA ALA A 183 -1.36 0.89 13.50
C ALA A 183 -1.49 0.91 11.96
N GLY A 184 -2.64 0.42 11.48
CA GLY A 184 -2.99 0.44 10.06
C GLY A 184 -3.63 1.77 9.67
N TYR A 185 -3.10 2.39 8.62
CA TYR A 185 -3.55 3.63 8.01
C TYR A 185 -3.98 3.40 6.58
N LEU A 186 -4.65 4.39 5.97
CA LEU A 186 -5.25 4.26 4.66
C LEU A 186 -4.56 5.16 3.64
N TYR A 187 -4.10 4.57 2.54
CA TYR A 187 -3.75 5.27 1.31
C TYR A 187 -4.86 5.06 0.28
N CYS A 188 -5.43 6.14 -0.24
CA CYS A 188 -6.46 6.10 -1.28
C CYS A 188 -6.02 6.87 -2.51
N HIS A 189 -6.18 6.28 -3.69
CA HIS A 189 -5.86 6.90 -4.99
C HIS A 189 -6.74 6.32 -6.11
N GLN A 190 -6.70 6.92 -7.30
CA GLN A 190 -7.53 6.52 -8.46
C GLN A 190 -9.02 6.33 -8.10
N GLY A 191 -9.57 7.24 -7.30
CA GLY A 191 -10.96 7.24 -6.84
C GLY A 191 -11.27 6.23 -5.73
N ASN A 192 -11.03 4.94 -5.95
CA ASN A 192 -11.43 3.88 -5.01
C ASN A 192 -10.33 2.85 -4.71
N CYS A 193 -9.09 3.08 -5.17
CA CYS A 193 -7.98 2.19 -4.90
C CYS A 193 -7.44 2.44 -3.50
N LYS A 194 -7.82 1.56 -2.58
CA LYS A 194 -7.52 1.65 -1.15
C LYS A 194 -6.43 0.65 -0.80
N HIS A 195 -5.39 1.14 -0.14
CA HIS A 195 -4.30 0.34 0.41
C HIS A 195 -4.18 0.60 1.90
N THR A 196 -4.06 -0.46 2.69
CA THR A 196 -3.61 -0.31 4.07
C THR A 196 -2.11 -0.15 4.07
N PHE A 197 -1.60 0.80 4.84
CA PHE A 197 -0.18 0.90 5.13
C PHE A 197 0.05 0.98 6.64
N VAL A 198 1.23 0.56 7.07
CA VAL A 198 1.61 0.51 8.48
C VAL A 198 2.97 1.15 8.63
N ILE A 199 3.10 2.08 9.57
CA ILE A 199 4.42 2.50 10.06
C ILE A 199 4.82 1.52 11.15
N ARG A 200 5.63 0.51 10.79
CA ARG A 200 5.91 -0.65 11.63
C ARG A 200 6.84 -0.29 12.79
N ASP A 201 7.94 0.38 12.48
CA ASP A 201 8.99 0.77 13.41
C ASP A 201 9.60 2.12 13.00
N MET A 202 10.32 2.72 13.95
CA MET A 202 11.08 3.96 13.76
C MET A 202 12.37 3.89 14.58
N ARG A 203 13.47 4.40 14.04
CA ARG A 203 14.76 4.49 14.72
C ARG A 203 15.57 5.68 14.24
N LEU A 204 16.61 6.05 14.99
CA LEU A 204 17.62 6.97 14.47
C LEU A 204 18.43 6.31 13.35
N ILE A 205 18.86 7.12 12.39
CA ILE A 205 19.78 6.68 11.35
C ILE A 205 21.10 6.18 11.95
N HIS A 206 21.62 5.09 11.40
CA HIS A 206 22.87 4.45 11.80
C HIS A 206 23.96 4.72 10.73
N PRO A 207 25.25 4.78 11.09
CA PRO A 207 26.33 4.99 10.11
C PRO A 207 26.41 3.95 8.99
N GLU A 208 25.84 2.75 9.19
CA GLU A 208 25.77 1.69 8.15
C GLU A 208 24.58 1.84 7.20
N ASP A 209 23.62 2.74 7.51
CA ASP A 209 22.57 3.07 6.56
C ASP A 209 23.14 3.89 5.40
N THR A 210 22.40 3.90 4.29
CA THR A 210 22.67 4.83 3.20
C THR A 210 22.73 6.26 3.74
N GLN A 211 23.89 6.92 3.55
CA GLN A 211 24.18 8.29 3.99
C GLN A 211 23.83 9.35 2.93
N ASN A 212 23.14 8.96 1.86
CA ASN A 212 22.65 9.85 0.81
C ASN A 212 21.14 10.01 0.95
N GLN A 213 20.69 11.20 1.33
CA GLN A 213 19.27 11.54 1.45
C GLN A 213 18.52 11.29 0.13
N ALA A 214 19.17 11.53 -1.02
CA ALA A 214 18.55 11.37 -2.33
C ALA A 214 18.11 9.92 -2.61
N GLU A 215 18.70 8.91 -1.99
CA GLU A 215 18.33 7.51 -2.21
C GLU A 215 16.98 7.14 -1.57
N TYR A 216 16.55 7.87 -0.54
CA TYR A 216 15.27 7.63 0.12
C TYR A 216 14.09 8.20 -0.70
N PRO A 217 12.84 7.69 -0.54
CA PRO A 217 12.50 6.51 0.24
C PRO A 217 13.11 5.25 -0.40
N LEU A 218 13.68 4.40 0.44
CA LEU A 218 14.45 3.24 0.00
C LEU A 218 13.56 2.01 0.05
N MET A 219 13.22 1.45 -1.12
CA MET A 219 12.38 0.26 -1.20
C MET A 219 13.18 -0.99 -0.81
N THR A 220 12.91 -1.53 0.37
CA THR A 220 13.58 -2.72 0.92
C THR A 220 12.91 -4.03 0.52
N PHE A 221 11.61 -3.97 0.17
CA PHE A 221 10.85 -5.13 -0.27
C PHE A 221 9.81 -4.74 -1.33
N HIS A 222 9.65 -5.61 -2.33
CA HIS A 222 8.54 -5.58 -3.28
C HIS A 222 8.14 -7.01 -3.62
N MET A 223 6.89 -7.36 -3.37
CA MET A 223 6.33 -8.68 -3.65
C MET A 223 6.35 -8.92 -5.16
N GLN A 224 7.16 -9.90 -5.58
CA GLN A 224 7.19 -10.34 -6.97
C GLN A 224 5.97 -11.22 -7.26
N ARG A 225 5.04 -10.70 -8.07
CA ARG A 225 3.94 -11.49 -8.60
C ARG A 225 4.46 -12.49 -9.60
N ARG A 226 3.89 -13.70 -9.59
CA ARG A 226 4.19 -14.69 -10.62
C ARG A 226 3.41 -14.31 -11.87
N PHE A 227 4.13 -14.09 -12.94
CA PHE A 227 3.53 -13.82 -14.24
C PHE A 227 2.63 -14.96 -14.71
N GLN A 228 1.42 -14.61 -15.15
CA GLN A 228 0.48 -15.58 -15.70
C GLN A 228 0.99 -16.09 -17.05
N LYS A 229 1.23 -17.40 -17.14
CA LYS A 229 1.57 -18.05 -18.40
C LYS A 229 0.32 -18.37 -19.21
N CYS A 230 0.51 -18.56 -20.50
CA CYS A 230 -0.53 -19.06 -21.38
C CYS A 230 -1.02 -20.43 -20.91
N SER A 231 -2.33 -20.58 -20.76
CA SER A 231 -3.00 -21.79 -20.31
C SER A 231 -2.78 -22.97 -21.26
N VAL A 232 -2.55 -22.68 -22.55
CA VAL A 232 -2.33 -23.69 -23.61
C VAL A 232 -0.87 -24.14 -23.66
N CYS A 233 0.06 -23.22 -23.95
CA CYS A 233 1.45 -23.62 -24.16
C CYS A 233 2.29 -23.68 -22.89
N GLN A 234 1.89 -23.00 -21.80
CA GLN A 234 2.63 -22.92 -20.53
C GLN A 234 4.09 -22.41 -20.66
N ILE A 235 4.43 -21.81 -21.80
CA ILE A 235 5.76 -21.29 -22.14
C ILE A 235 5.73 -19.78 -22.10
N TYR A 236 4.90 -19.18 -22.95
CA TYR A 236 4.82 -17.74 -23.12
C TYR A 236 3.86 -17.08 -22.14
N LEU A 237 4.15 -15.82 -21.86
CA LEU A 237 3.32 -14.94 -21.05
C LEU A 237 1.94 -14.73 -21.68
N ALA A 238 0.90 -14.79 -20.85
CA ALA A 238 -0.44 -14.45 -21.28
C ALA A 238 -0.56 -12.95 -21.56
N THR A 239 -1.22 -12.62 -22.67
CA THR A 239 -1.51 -11.25 -23.12
C THR A 239 -2.98 -11.06 -23.47
N LYS A 240 -3.74 -12.15 -23.55
CA LYS A 240 -5.18 -12.17 -23.82
C LYS A 240 -5.88 -12.98 -22.74
N MET A 241 -7.04 -12.52 -22.30
CA MET A 241 -7.94 -13.27 -21.43
C MET A 241 -9.29 -13.38 -22.13
N THR A 242 -9.77 -14.59 -22.29
CA THR A 242 -11.11 -14.86 -22.83
C THR A 242 -12.06 -15.24 -21.71
N VAL A 243 -13.34 -14.92 -21.91
CA VAL A 243 -14.44 -15.32 -21.04
C VAL A 243 -15.52 -15.95 -21.91
N ASP A 244 -16.13 -17.02 -21.40
CA ASP A 244 -17.17 -17.80 -22.08
C ASP A 244 -16.73 -18.31 -23.46
N ASP A 245 -15.44 -18.60 -23.59
CA ASP A 245 -14.85 -19.19 -24.79
C ASP A 245 -15.13 -20.70 -24.84
N LYS A 246 -15.93 -21.10 -25.83
CA LYS A 246 -16.40 -22.47 -26.05
C LYS A 246 -15.27 -23.49 -26.17
N TRP A 247 -14.13 -23.11 -26.75
CA TRP A 247 -13.04 -24.04 -27.05
C TRP A 247 -11.81 -23.82 -26.15
N ALA A 248 -11.87 -22.85 -25.24
CA ALA A 248 -10.86 -22.69 -24.21
C ALA A 248 -10.88 -23.86 -23.20
N PRO A 249 -9.71 -24.24 -22.65
CA PRO A 249 -9.63 -25.25 -21.61
C PRO A 249 -10.22 -24.81 -20.25
N ASN A 250 -10.28 -23.51 -19.99
CA ASN A 250 -10.74 -22.92 -18.73
C ASN A 250 -11.65 -21.71 -18.99
N ASN A 251 -12.36 -21.23 -17.97
CA ASN A 251 -13.11 -19.98 -18.05
C ASN A 251 -12.94 -19.19 -16.73
N PRO A 252 -12.30 -18.00 -16.72
CA PRO A 252 -11.61 -17.36 -17.83
C PRO A 252 -10.36 -18.14 -18.29
N CYS A 253 -9.96 -17.99 -19.55
CA CYS A 253 -8.72 -18.59 -20.08
C CYS A 253 -7.72 -17.55 -20.55
N TYR A 254 -6.46 -17.76 -20.17
CA TYR A 254 -5.34 -16.87 -20.47
C TYR A 254 -4.51 -17.41 -21.63
N PHE A 255 -4.28 -16.60 -22.67
CA PHE A 255 -3.54 -16.97 -23.87
C PHE A 255 -2.37 -16.02 -24.13
N CYS A 256 -1.26 -16.55 -24.67
CA CYS A 256 -0.31 -15.70 -25.39
C CYS A 256 -0.87 -15.35 -26.77
N LYS A 257 -0.33 -14.30 -27.42
CA LYS A 257 -0.80 -13.85 -28.75
C LYS A 257 -0.88 -14.98 -29.78
N GLN A 258 0.14 -15.83 -29.84
CA GLN A 258 0.22 -16.92 -30.82
C GLN A 258 -0.86 -17.99 -30.60
N CYS A 259 -0.98 -18.51 -29.37
CA CYS A 259 -1.98 -19.53 -29.06
C CYS A 259 -3.41 -18.98 -29.19
N TYR A 260 -3.62 -17.70 -28.85
CA TYR A 260 -4.90 -17.04 -29.08
C TYR A 260 -5.23 -17.03 -30.57
N TYR A 261 -4.30 -16.56 -31.42
CA TYR A 261 -4.53 -16.48 -32.85
C TYR A 261 -4.79 -17.86 -33.48
N LEU A 262 -3.97 -18.85 -33.16
CA LEU A 262 -4.11 -20.22 -33.68
C LEU A 262 -5.44 -20.90 -33.33
N LEU A 263 -6.03 -20.58 -32.17
CA LEU A 263 -7.30 -21.19 -31.74
C LEU A 263 -8.53 -20.46 -32.29
N HIS A 264 -8.43 -19.15 -32.52
CA HIS A 264 -9.59 -18.30 -32.77
C HIS A 264 -9.69 -17.76 -34.19
N TYR A 265 -8.60 -17.78 -34.98
CA TYR A 265 -8.56 -17.20 -36.31
C TYR A 265 -8.37 -18.26 -37.39
N LYS A 266 -9.00 -18.04 -38.55
CA LYS A 266 -8.73 -18.77 -39.78
C LYS A 266 -7.53 -18.17 -40.51
N GLU A 267 -7.07 -18.84 -41.57
CA GLU A 267 -5.99 -18.36 -42.45
C GLU A 267 -6.30 -17.02 -43.13
N ASP A 268 -7.58 -16.64 -43.24
CA ASP A 268 -8.04 -15.36 -43.81
C ASP A 268 -8.20 -14.24 -42.78
N ASP A 269 -7.64 -14.38 -41.58
CA ASP A 269 -7.78 -13.45 -40.45
C ASP A 269 -9.22 -13.25 -39.93
N SER A 270 -10.18 -14.09 -40.33
CA SER A 270 -11.53 -14.07 -39.77
C SER A 270 -11.64 -14.90 -38.50
N LEU A 271 -12.45 -14.44 -37.54
CA LEU A 271 -12.75 -15.19 -36.32
C LEU A 271 -13.55 -16.46 -36.64
N LEU A 272 -13.12 -17.59 -36.09
CA LEU A 272 -13.79 -18.89 -36.21
C LEU A 272 -15.17 -18.88 -35.55
N TYR A 273 -15.30 -18.19 -34.41
CA TYR A 273 -16.53 -18.01 -33.65
C TYR A 273 -16.43 -16.79 -32.73
N HIS A 274 -17.58 -16.25 -32.36
CA HIS A 274 -17.67 -15.13 -31.45
C HIS A 274 -17.40 -15.56 -29.99
N HIS A 275 -16.61 -14.77 -29.28
CA HIS A 275 -16.33 -14.90 -27.85
C HIS A 275 -15.88 -13.54 -27.30
N THR A 276 -15.89 -13.36 -25.98
CA THR A 276 -15.41 -12.12 -25.36
C THR A 276 -13.93 -12.25 -25.05
N VAL A 277 -13.13 -11.29 -25.51
CA VAL A 277 -11.69 -11.22 -25.28
C VAL A 277 -11.28 -9.87 -24.73
N TYR A 278 -10.37 -9.88 -23.76
CA TYR A 278 -9.75 -8.71 -23.18
C TYR A 278 -8.23 -8.81 -23.32
N ASP A 279 -7.57 -7.66 -23.45
CA ASP A 279 -6.13 -7.59 -23.24
C ASP A 279 -5.83 -7.89 -21.77
N TYR A 280 -4.95 -8.86 -21.55
CA TYR A 280 -4.49 -9.23 -20.23
C TYR A 280 -3.14 -8.58 -19.97
N PHE A 281 -3.12 -7.66 -19.00
CA PHE A 281 -1.91 -7.01 -18.54
C PHE A 281 -1.36 -7.77 -17.33
N GLN A 282 -0.09 -8.13 -17.41
CA GLN A 282 0.57 -8.81 -16.31
C GLN A 282 0.86 -7.82 -15.19
N GLU A 283 0.46 -8.19 -13.97
CA GLU A 283 0.80 -7.50 -12.73
C GLU A 283 2.09 -8.07 -12.13
#